data_AF-A0A645IT75-F1
#
_entry.id   AF-A0A645IT75-F1
#
_cell.length_a   1.000
_cell.length_b   1.000
_cell.length_c   1.000
_cell.angle_alpha   90.00
_cell.angle_beta   90.00
_cell.angle_gamma   90.00
#
_symmetry.space_group_name_H-M   'P 1'
#
loop_
_entity.id
_entity.type
_entity.pdbx_description
1 polymer ?
#
loop_
_entity_poly.entity_id
_entity_poly.type
_entity_poly.pdbx_seq_one_letter_code
_entity_poly.pdbx_strand_id
1 'polypeptide(L)' 'MTNTVINGKQIDVTHLHLREWLDCIRENKTPSANIEVAYEEGIACLMAHRSYLEKRQVFWDEVNRKIV' A
#
# COMPACT_ATOMS: atom_id res chain seq x y z
N MET A 1 -5.53 -7.03 -11.33
CA MET A 1 -6.13 -5.88 -12.03
C MET A 1 -4.99 -5.07 -12.62
N THR A 2 -4.73 -5.16 -13.92
CA THR A 2 -3.58 -4.48 -14.56
C THR A 2 -3.96 -3.24 -15.36
N ASN A 3 -5.25 -3.03 -15.63
CA ASN A 3 -5.74 -1.91 -16.44
C ASN A 3 -6.98 -1.27 -15.82
N THR A 4 -7.19 0.01 -16.10
CA THR A 4 -8.41 0.78 -15.79
C THR A 4 -8.87 1.58 -17.02
N VAL A 5 -10.10 2.11 -17.01
CA VAL A 5 -10.64 2.91 -18.11
C VAL A 5 -10.76 4.38 -17.68
N ILE A 6 -10.06 5.28 -18.37
CA ILE A 6 -10.13 6.73 -18.15
C ILE A 6 -10.47 7.38 -19.49
N ASN A 7 -11.56 8.17 -19.53
CA ASN A 7 -12.04 8.84 -20.74
C ASN A 7 -12.20 7.89 -21.94
N GLY A 8 -12.75 6.69 -21.68
CA GLY A 8 -12.98 5.67 -22.71
C GLY A 8 -11.72 4.93 -23.21
N LYS A 9 -10.53 5.23 -22.65
CA LYS A 9 -9.27 4.55 -22.99
C LYS A 9 -8.85 3.59 -21.89
N GLN A 10 -8.38 2.41 -22.28
CA GLN A 10 -7.77 1.46 -21.36
C GLN A 10 -6.32 1.89 -21.06
N ILE A 11 -5.96 1.97 -19.78
CA ILE A 11 -4.64 2.43 -19.32
C ILE A 11 -4.10 1.47 -18.26
N ASP A 12 -2.82 1.13 -18.38
CA ASP A 12 -2.08 0.34 -17.39
C ASP A 12 -1.97 1.10 -16.06
N VAL A 13 -2.36 0.45 -14.97
CA VAL A 13 -2.32 1.05 -13.63
C VAL A 13 -0.88 1.29 -13.14
N THR A 14 0.09 0.53 -13.62
CA THR A 14 1.53 0.71 -13.33
C THR A 14 2.04 2.02 -13.93
N HIS A 15 1.59 2.34 -15.15
CA HIS A 15 1.88 3.62 -15.78
C HIS A 15 1.27 4.78 -14.99
N LEU A 16 0.01 4.63 -14.54
CA LEU A 16 -0.66 5.65 -13.72
C LEU A 16 0.03 5.88 -12.38
N HIS A 17 0.52 4.81 -11.74
CA HIS A 17 1.24 4.89 -10.47
C HIS A 17 2.55 5.67 -10.62
N LEU A 18 3.37 5.35 -11.63
CA LEU A 18 4.61 6.09 -11.91
C LEU A 18 4.35 7.54 -12.28
N ARG A 19 3.30 7.81 -13.06
CA ARG A 19 2.91 9.18 -13.41
C ARG A 19 2.60 10.00 -12.16
N GLU A 20 1.77 9.46 -11.25
CA GLU A 20 1.41 10.13 -9.99
C GLU A 20 2.65 10.42 -9.14
N TRP A 21 3.56 9.46 -9.02
CA TRP A 21 4.81 9.66 -8.28
C TRP A 21 5.66 10.80 -8.87
N LEU A 22 5.81 10.85 -10.19
CA LEU A 22 6.54 11.92 -10.87
C LEU A 22 5.86 13.28 -10.73
N ASP A 23 4.53 13.33 -10.78
CA ASP A 23 3.77 14.57 -10.60
C ASP A 23 3.91 15.10 -9.17
N CYS A 24 3.90 14.21 -8.17
CA CYS A 24 4.17 14.56 -6.79
C CYS A 24 5.57 15.16 -6.59
N ILE A 25 6.60 14.65 -7.29
CA ILE A 25 7.95 15.25 -7.27
C ILE A 25 7.93 16.66 -7.86
N ARG A 26 7.27 16.85 -9.02
CA ARG A 26 7.23 18.15 -9.71
C ARG A 26 6.48 19.21 -8.93
N GLU A 27 5.40 18.82 -8.27
CA GLU A 27 4.49 19.72 -7.55
C GLU A 27 4.79 19.80 -6.05
N ASN A 28 5.84 19.11 -5.58
CA ASN A 28 6.21 19.01 -4.17
C ASN A 28 5.04 18.52 -3.29
N LYS A 29 4.38 17.44 -3.72
CA LYS A 29 3.26 16.78 -3.03
C LYS A 29 3.68 15.42 -2.47
N THR A 30 2.87 14.91 -1.56
CA THR A 30 3.03 13.55 -1.02
C THR A 30 2.38 12.53 -1.95
N PRO A 31 3.10 11.47 -2.37
CA PRO A 31 2.51 10.38 -3.14
C PRO A 31 1.40 9.65 -2.37
N SER A 32 0.45 9.11 -3.12
CA SER A 32 -0.64 8.29 -2.59
C SER A 32 -0.12 7.03 -1.89
N ALA A 33 0.98 6.45 -2.39
CA ALA A 33 1.70 5.32 -1.79
C ALA A 33 3.00 5.81 -1.13
N ASN A 34 2.88 6.55 -0.03
CA ASN A 34 4.02 7.04 0.73
C ASN A 34 4.57 5.97 1.71
N ILE A 35 5.60 6.34 2.49
CA ILE A 35 6.28 5.42 3.40
C ILE A 35 5.39 4.86 4.52
N GLU A 36 4.42 5.64 5.01
CA GLU A 36 3.52 5.18 6.07
C GLU A 36 2.56 4.11 5.53
N VAL A 37 2.03 4.32 4.32
CA VAL A 37 1.20 3.31 3.63
C VAL A 37 1.99 2.02 3.39
N ALA A 38 3.24 2.13 2.90
CA ALA A 38 4.10 0.97 2.69
C ALA A 38 4.41 0.22 3.99
N TYR A 39 4.56 0.95 5.11
CA TYR A 39 4.74 0.34 6.43
C TYR A 39 3.49 -0.45 6.86
N GLU A 40 2.31 0.15 6.76
CA GLU A 40 1.04 -0.50 7.10
C GLU A 40 0.79 -1.77 6.27
N GLU A 41 1.03 -1.69 4.94
CA GLU A 41 0.92 -2.84 4.04
C GLU A 41 1.91 -3.97 4.42
N GLY A 42 3.15 -3.59 4.76
CA GLY A 42 4.17 -4.53 5.23
C GLY A 42 3.76 -5.23 6.52
N ILE A 43 3.24 -4.47 7.49
CA ILE A 43 2.72 -5.02 8.76
C ILE A 43 1.53 -5.95 8.50
N ALA A 44 0.60 -5.60 7.61
CA ALA A 44 -0.54 -6.46 7.27
C ALA A 44 -0.08 -7.82 6.71
N CYS A 45 0.94 -7.84 5.84
CA CYS A 45 1.53 -9.07 5.33
C CYS A 45 2.15 -9.92 6.45
N LEU A 46 2.87 -9.28 7.38
CA LEU A 46 3.48 -9.95 8.53
C LEU A 46 2.43 -10.48 9.52
N MET A 47 1.34 -9.76 9.74
CA MET A 47 0.21 -10.21 10.55
C MET A 47 -0.44 -11.46 9.96
N ALA A 48 -0.69 -11.46 8.64
CA ALA A 48 -1.25 -12.63 7.95
C ALA A 48 -0.34 -13.85 8.08
N HIS A 49 0.96 -13.67 7.86
CA HIS A 49 1.95 -14.74 8.04
C HIS A 49 1.99 -15.27 9.48
N ARG A 50 2.01 -14.37 10.48
CA ARG A 50 2.05 -14.75 11.90
C ARG A 50 0.79 -15.47 12.34
N SER A 51 -0.38 -14.97 11.96
CA SER A 51 -1.68 -15.61 12.23
C SER A 51 -1.73 -17.03 11.65
N TYR A 52 -1.21 -17.20 10.42
CA TYR A 52 -1.15 -18.50 9.77
C TYR A 52 -0.26 -19.50 10.53
N LEU A 53 0.90 -19.07 11.03
CA LEU A 53 1.81 -19.93 11.79
C LEU A 53 1.29 -20.25 13.19
N GLU A 54 0.78 -19.25 13.92
CA GLU A 54 0.33 -19.39 15.31
C GLU A 54 -1.09 -19.97 15.43
N LYS A 55 -1.80 -20.12 14.31
CA LYS A 55 -3.19 -20.65 14.26
C LYS A 55 -4.16 -19.88 15.16
N ARG A 56 -4.00 -18.55 15.22
CA ARG A 56 -4.85 -17.65 16.01
C ARG A 56 -5.07 -16.31 15.31
N GLN A 57 -6.09 -15.60 15.75
CA GLN A 57 -6.26 -14.20 15.40
C GLN A 57 -5.16 -13.35 16.05
N VAL A 58 -4.68 -12.35 15.31
CA VAL A 58 -3.70 -11.37 15.76
C VAL A 58 -4.24 -9.95 15.53
N PHE A 59 -3.77 -9.00 16.31
CA PHE A 59 -4.15 -7.59 16.22
C PHE A 59 -2.90 -6.70 16.17
N TRP A 60 -3.06 -5.49 15.63
CA TRP A 60 -2.01 -4.48 15.65
C TRP A 60 -2.14 -3.61 16.89
N ASP A 61 -1.10 -3.55 17.71
CA ASP A 61 -0.94 -2.59 18.79
C ASP A 61 -0.18 -1.37 18.25
N GLU A 62 -0.93 -0.31 17.95
CA GLU A 62 -0.39 0.93 17.37
C GLU A 62 0.55 1.66 18.35
N VAL A 63 0.24 1.64 19.65
CA VAL A 63 1.01 2.35 20.68
C VAL A 63 2.40 1.74 20.82
N ASN A 64 2.47 0.41 20.88
CA ASN A 64 3.73 -0.31 21.05
C ASN A 64 4.37 -0.74 19.73
N ARG A 65 3.69 -0.52 18.59
CA ARG A 65 4.07 -0.94 17.23
C ARG A 65 4.40 -2.43 17.16
N LYS A 66 3.47 -3.28 17.61
CA LYS A 66 3.64 -4.74 17.70
C LYS A 66 2.41 -5.50 17.23
N ILE A 67 2.66 -6.70 16.68
CA ILE A 67 1.62 -7.68 16.40
C ILE A 67 1.37 -8.49 17.67
N VAL A 68 0.15 -8.47 18.19
CA VAL A 68 -0.28 -9.13 19.43
C VAL A 68 -1.32 -10.20 19.18
#